data_AF-A0A1E7Q7P5-F1
#
_entry.id   AF-A0A1E7Q7P5-F1
#
_cell.length_a   1.000
_cell.length_b   1.000
_cell.length_c   1.000
_cell.angle_alpha   90.00
_cell.angle_beta   90.00
_cell.angle_gamma   90.00
#
_symmetry.space_group_name_H-M   'P 1'
#
loop_
_entity.id
_entity.type
_entity.pdbx_description
1 polymer ?
#
loop_
_entity_poly.entity_id
_entity_poly.type
_entity_poly.pdbx_seq_one_letter_code
_entity_poly.pdbx_strand_id
1 'polypeptide(L)'
;MGSFFLNSATGLILCASCIFFSLLMYQSNRDTPGTAYWSAGTALFASGLLFLSWQSSTPAWVSIVLANLFLLLGMLFELTGTLLFFNKKPIWWPLLTSILLISLGLLYFTYIQPDNNSRIIIFSLAYVAFKSSVLFVLHLNRGLHFRVAMRLFNATIGLGLVVMSYRAAITYYPEYLGGDKIIKLIHQLVAGLPFFICCAMLLGFFLLCNERQLLSIKKLQQLALQQAENKKNYSHF
;
A
#
# COMPACT_ATOMS: atom_id res chain seq x y z
N MET A 1 -28.20 1.89 -5.50
CA MET A 1 -29.07 1.21 -4.52
C MET A 1 -29.28 -0.29 -4.80
N GLY A 2 -28.86 -0.86 -5.95
CA GLY A 2 -28.98 -2.31 -6.24
C GLY A 2 -27.68 -3.14 -6.27
N SER A 3 -26.52 -2.54 -6.01
CA SER A 3 -25.18 -3.19 -5.98
C SER A 3 -24.52 -2.90 -4.62
N PHE A 4 -25.18 -3.40 -3.58
CA PHE A 4 -24.98 -3.16 -2.14
C PHE A 4 -23.64 -3.71 -1.62
N PHE A 5 -22.51 -3.24 -2.19
CA PHE A 5 -21.19 -3.86 -2.15
C PHE A 5 -21.15 -5.16 -3.02
N LEU A 6 -20.04 -5.61 -3.62
CA LEU A 6 -19.18 -6.59 -2.95
C LEU A 6 -19.55 -6.76 -1.46
N ASN A 7 -20.72 -7.34 -1.15
CA ASN A 7 -21.39 -7.49 0.18
C ASN A 7 -20.52 -7.06 1.37
N SER A 8 -21.02 -6.33 2.37
CA SER A 8 -20.24 -6.06 3.61
C SER A 8 -19.48 -7.30 4.13
N ALA A 9 -20.05 -8.49 3.92
CA ALA A 9 -19.38 -9.79 4.02
C ALA A 9 -18.12 -9.97 3.14
N THR A 10 -18.15 -9.76 1.82
CA THR A 10 -16.94 -9.86 0.98
C THR A 10 -15.89 -8.79 1.28
N GLY A 11 -16.28 -7.55 1.61
CA GLY A 11 -15.33 -6.53 2.07
C GLY A 11 -14.63 -6.97 3.37
N LEU A 12 -15.40 -7.53 4.31
CA LEU A 12 -14.89 -8.12 5.54
C LEU A 12 -13.99 -9.33 5.26
N ILE A 13 -14.39 -10.26 4.39
CA ILE A 13 -13.61 -11.44 4.02
C ILE A 13 -12.28 -11.02 3.37
N LEU A 14 -12.30 -10.04 2.46
CA LEU A 14 -11.07 -9.54 1.82
C LEU A 14 -10.14 -8.88 2.84
N CYS A 15 -10.67 -8.02 3.72
CA CYS A 15 -9.85 -7.38 4.74
C CYS A 15 -9.31 -8.38 5.76
N ALA A 16 -10.13 -9.32 6.24
CA ALA A 16 -9.71 -10.38 7.14
C ALA A 16 -8.64 -11.27 6.50
N SER A 17 -8.80 -11.61 5.22
CA SER A 17 -7.80 -12.35 4.44
C SER A 17 -6.51 -11.55 4.33
N CYS A 18 -6.57 -10.26 3.96
CA CYS A 18 -5.39 -9.39 3.91
C CYS A 18 -4.66 -9.31 5.24
N ILE A 19 -5.38 -9.13 6.34
CA ILE A 19 -4.80 -9.08 7.68
C ILE A 19 -4.15 -10.41 8.02
N PHE A 20 -4.85 -11.53 7.81
CA PHE A 20 -4.30 -12.86 8.03
C PHE A 20 -3.02 -13.13 7.22
N PHE A 21 -3.05 -12.87 5.91
CA PHE A 21 -1.88 -13.04 5.04
C PHE A 21 -0.76 -12.05 5.38
N SER A 22 -1.06 -10.85 5.89
CA SER A 22 -0.04 -9.91 6.37
C SER A 22 0.71 -10.46 7.58
N LEU A 23 0.02 -11.16 8.48
CA LEU A 23 0.62 -11.84 9.63
C LEU A 23 1.48 -13.02 9.17
N LEU A 24 0.98 -13.83 8.22
CA LEU A 24 1.77 -14.91 7.63
C LEU A 24 3.03 -14.39 6.93
N MET A 25 2.90 -13.29 6.17
CA MET A 25 4.03 -12.66 5.48
C MET A 25 5.08 -12.16 6.47
N TYR A 26 4.66 -11.63 7.63
CA TYR A 26 5.56 -11.27 8.72
C TYR A 26 6.27 -12.50 9.30
N GLN A 27 5.52 -13.55 9.64
CA GLN A 27 6.07 -14.77 10.24
C GLN A 27 7.11 -15.44 9.33
N SER A 28 6.81 -15.56 8.04
CA SER A 28 7.69 -16.20 7.06
C SER A 28 8.95 -15.38 6.72
N ASN A 29 8.93 -14.06 6.94
CA ASN A 29 10.00 -13.16 6.51
C ASN A 29 10.50 -12.26 7.66
N ARG A 30 10.44 -12.76 8.90
CA ARG A 30 10.81 -12.01 10.12
C ARG A 30 12.23 -11.45 10.10
N ASP A 31 13.15 -12.17 9.46
CA ASP A 31 14.57 -11.79 9.38
C ASP A 31 14.84 -10.77 8.27
N THR A 32 13.84 -10.49 7.42
CA THR A 32 13.96 -9.49 6.37
C THR A 32 13.59 -8.11 6.94
N PRO A 33 14.50 -7.12 6.87
CA PRO A 33 14.20 -5.76 7.31
C PRO A 33 12.97 -5.17 6.60
N GLY A 34 12.16 -4.43 7.33
CA GLY A 34 10.98 -3.74 6.78
C GLY A 34 9.71 -4.60 6.68
N THR A 35 9.79 -5.93 6.79
CA THR A 35 8.61 -6.82 6.75
C THR A 35 7.59 -6.49 7.83
N ALA A 36 8.02 -6.24 9.07
CA ALA A 36 7.12 -5.89 10.17
C ALA A 36 6.29 -4.63 9.86
N TYR A 37 6.94 -3.60 9.31
CA TYR A 37 6.28 -2.36 8.92
C TYR A 37 5.35 -2.58 7.73
N TRP A 38 5.75 -3.35 6.72
CA TRP A 38 4.86 -3.69 5.61
C TRP A 38 3.62 -4.45 6.05
N SER A 39 3.77 -5.48 6.88
CA SER A 39 2.65 -6.25 7.42
C SER A 39 1.71 -5.39 8.26
N ALA A 40 2.25 -4.59 9.18
CA ALA A 40 1.45 -3.66 9.97
C ALA A 40 0.76 -2.61 9.09
N GLY A 41 1.46 -2.10 8.07
CA GLY A 41 0.92 -1.12 7.13
C GLY A 41 -0.25 -1.66 6.31
N THR A 42 -0.10 -2.87 5.75
CA THR A 42 -1.17 -3.55 5.02
C THR A 42 -2.35 -3.89 5.93
N ALA A 43 -2.11 -4.34 7.16
CA ALA A 43 -3.18 -4.62 8.12
C ALA A 43 -3.96 -3.35 8.47
N LEU A 44 -3.27 -2.24 8.77
CA LEU A 44 -3.89 -0.94 9.03
C LEU A 44 -4.68 -0.43 7.81
N PHE A 45 -4.11 -0.55 6.61
CA PHE A 45 -4.79 -0.12 5.39
C PHE A 45 -6.07 -0.93 5.15
N ALA A 46 -6.02 -2.25 5.30
CA ALA A 46 -7.19 -3.12 5.21
C ALA A 46 -8.25 -2.78 6.27
N SER A 47 -7.85 -2.53 7.52
CA SER A 47 -8.76 -2.10 8.59
C SER A 47 -9.41 -0.74 8.29
N GLY A 48 -8.66 0.20 7.71
CA GLY A 48 -9.21 1.49 7.27
C GLY A 48 -10.25 1.36 6.16
N LEU A 49 -10.03 0.48 5.17
CA LEU A 49 -11.02 0.17 4.13
C LEU A 49 -12.30 -0.47 4.70
N LEU A 50 -12.15 -1.30 5.73
CA LEU A 50 -13.26 -1.93 6.43
C LEU A 50 -14.10 -0.90 7.18
N PHE A 51 -13.49 0.05 7.90
CA PHE A 51 -14.22 1.13 8.56
C PHE A 51 -14.95 2.07 7.59
N LEU A 52 -14.33 2.39 6.44
CA LEU A 52 -15.02 3.14 5.38
C LEU A 52 -16.25 2.39 4.85
N SER A 53 -16.17 1.06 4.78
CA SER A 53 -17.30 0.23 4.31
C SER A 53 -18.47 0.21 5.29
N TRP A 54 -18.23 0.53 6.56
CA TRP A 54 -19.28 0.63 7.58
C TRP A 54 -19.76 2.05 7.83
N GLN A 55 -19.47 2.98 6.92
CA GLN A 55 -19.84 4.39 7.08
C GLN A 55 -21.35 4.62 7.27
N SER A 56 -22.21 3.80 6.68
CA SER A 56 -23.67 3.91 6.85
C SER A 56 -24.17 3.51 8.24
N SER A 57 -23.39 2.74 9.00
CA SER A 57 -23.86 2.04 10.20
C SER A 57 -23.06 2.38 11.46
N THR A 58 -22.07 3.27 11.37
CA THR A 58 -21.18 3.62 12.49
C THR A 58 -21.01 5.14 12.62
N PRO A 59 -20.72 5.64 13.83
CA PRO A 59 -20.50 7.07 14.05
C PRO A 59 -19.42 7.63 13.14
N ALA A 60 -19.58 8.88 12.70
CA ALA A 60 -18.65 9.54 11.77
C ALA A 60 -17.19 9.55 12.27
N TRP A 61 -16.96 9.57 13.58
CA TRP A 61 -15.60 9.50 14.14
C TRP A 61 -14.91 8.15 13.87
N VAL A 62 -15.66 7.04 13.83
CA VAL A 62 -15.14 5.70 13.51
C VAL A 62 -14.97 5.54 12.00
N SER A 63 -16.04 5.80 11.24
CA SER A 63 -16.06 5.50 9.81
C SER A 63 -15.31 6.48 8.94
N ILE A 64 -15.09 7.71 9.42
CA ILE A 64 -14.42 8.74 8.63
C ILE A 64 -13.05 9.03 9.24
N VAL A 65 -12.98 9.49 10.49
CA VAL A 65 -11.72 9.96 11.07
C VAL A 65 -10.76 8.78 11.29
N LEU A 66 -11.19 7.77 12.04
CA LEU A 66 -10.35 6.61 12.35
C LEU A 66 -10.00 5.82 11.07
N ALA A 67 -10.97 5.67 10.16
CA ALA A 67 -10.75 5.01 8.88
C ALA A 67 -9.65 5.67 8.05
N ASN A 68 -9.71 7.00 7.86
CA ASN A 68 -8.68 7.71 7.11
C ASN A 68 -7.32 7.72 7.84
N LEU A 69 -7.31 7.80 9.17
CA LEU A 69 -6.08 7.70 9.95
C LEU A 69 -5.39 6.34 9.74
N PHE A 70 -6.17 5.25 9.75
CA PHE A 70 -5.66 3.90 9.52
C PHE A 70 -5.10 3.73 8.11
N LEU A 71 -5.77 4.29 7.10
CA LEU A 71 -5.26 4.30 5.74
C LEU A 71 -3.94 5.09 5.61
N LEU A 72 -3.86 6.26 6.25
CA LEU A 72 -2.67 7.11 6.25
C LEU A 72 -1.48 6.44 6.95
N LEU A 73 -1.71 5.89 8.14
CA LEU A 73 -0.70 5.12 8.87
C LEU A 73 -0.29 3.87 8.10
N GLY A 74 -1.23 3.22 7.42
CA GLY A 74 -0.96 2.10 6.53
C GLY A 74 0.05 2.47 5.44
N MET A 75 -0.20 3.55 4.72
CA MET A 75 0.69 4.05 3.67
C MET A 75 2.06 4.52 4.21
N LEU A 76 2.08 5.14 5.39
CA LEU A 76 3.32 5.51 6.08
C LEU A 76 4.18 4.28 6.39
N PHE A 77 3.56 3.23 6.93
CA PHE A 77 4.26 2.00 7.31
C PHE A 77 4.73 1.22 6.09
N GLU A 78 3.98 1.19 5.00
CA GLU A 78 4.44 0.62 3.74
C GLU A 78 5.67 1.37 3.18
N LEU A 79 5.67 2.71 3.20
CA LEU A 79 6.84 3.49 2.79
C LEU A 79 8.05 3.24 3.68
N THR A 80 7.84 3.23 5.00
CA THR A 80 8.87 2.94 6.00
C THR A 80 9.43 1.54 5.81
N GLY A 81 8.56 0.55 5.63
CA GLY A 81 8.93 -0.83 5.36
C GLY A 81 9.72 -0.97 4.07
N THR A 82 9.36 -0.21 3.03
CA THR A 82 10.10 -0.19 1.75
C THR A 82 11.51 0.38 1.95
N LEU A 83 11.65 1.49 2.66
CA LEU A 83 12.95 2.08 2.97
C LEU A 83 13.83 1.09 3.74
N LEU A 84 13.29 0.50 4.82
CA LEU A 84 14.01 -0.47 5.65
C LEU A 84 14.37 -1.73 4.87
N PHE A 85 13.50 -2.21 3.97
CA PHE A 85 13.80 -3.34 3.10
C PHE A 85 15.06 -3.11 2.27
N PHE A 86 15.25 -1.90 1.73
CA PHE A 86 16.47 -1.51 1.03
C PHE A 86 17.58 -0.98 1.95
N ASN A 87 17.51 -1.25 3.26
CA ASN A 87 18.46 -0.78 4.28
C ASN A 87 18.65 0.75 4.31
N LYS A 88 17.60 1.50 3.94
CA LYS A 88 17.56 2.96 4.06
C LYS A 88 16.89 3.35 5.37
N LYS A 89 17.44 4.36 6.04
CA LYS A 89 16.86 4.89 7.28
C LYS A 89 15.72 5.86 6.95
N PRO A 90 14.50 5.66 7.50
CA PRO A 90 13.41 6.61 7.34
C PRO A 90 13.74 7.91 8.08
N ILE A 91 13.48 9.04 7.44
CA ILE A 91 13.52 10.36 8.09
C ILE A 91 12.12 10.62 8.63
N TRP A 92 11.94 10.44 9.94
CA TRP A 92 10.61 10.42 10.56
C TRP A 92 9.92 11.78 10.59
N TRP A 93 10.67 12.87 10.77
CA TRP A 93 10.08 14.20 10.90
C TRP A 93 9.17 14.60 9.74
N PRO A 94 9.61 14.62 8.45
CA PRO A 94 8.74 15.00 7.34
C PRO A 94 7.54 14.04 7.17
N LEU A 95 7.71 12.77 7.53
CA LEU A 95 6.65 11.78 7.46
C LEU A 95 5.57 12.03 8.51
N LEU A 96 5.98 12.25 9.77
CA LEU A 96 5.07 12.52 10.88
C LEU A 96 4.38 13.89 10.73
N THR A 97 5.10 14.91 10.26
CA THR A 97 4.50 16.22 9.97
C THR A 97 3.48 16.13 8.85
N SER A 98 3.75 15.35 7.81
CA SER A 98 2.77 15.13 6.72
C SER A 98 1.50 14.46 7.23
N ILE A 99 1.64 13.39 8.03
CA ILE A 99 0.49 12.69 8.62
C ILE A 99 -0.30 13.61 9.54
N LEU A 100 0.37 14.42 10.37
CA LEU A 100 -0.28 15.38 11.25
C LEU A 100 -1.09 16.41 10.46
N LEU A 101 -0.48 17.05 9.45
CA LEU A 101 -1.14 18.07 8.63
C LEU A 101 -2.34 17.51 7.86
N ILE A 102 -2.20 16.33 7.26
CA ILE A 102 -3.30 15.67 6.55
C ILE A 102 -4.42 15.31 7.52
N SER A 103 -4.09 14.77 8.70
CA SER A 103 -5.08 14.41 9.73
C SER A 103 -5.83 15.64 10.25
N LEU A 104 -5.14 16.76 10.47
CA LEU A 104 -5.77 18.02 10.86
C LEU A 104 -6.71 18.54 9.77
N GLY A 105 -6.32 18.47 8.50
CA GLY A 105 -7.19 18.81 7.38
C GLY A 105 -8.46 17.95 7.35
N LEU A 106 -8.31 16.63 7.52
CA LEU A 106 -9.45 15.71 7.57
C LEU A 106 -10.38 15.98 8.77
N LEU A 107 -9.83 16.31 9.94
CA LEU A 107 -10.61 16.68 11.12
C LEU A 107 -11.38 17.99 10.90
N TYR A 108 -10.71 19.01 10.34
CA TYR A 108 -11.32 20.29 10.03
C TYR A 108 -12.54 20.13 9.10
N PHE A 109 -12.37 19.42 7.98
CA PHE A 109 -13.45 19.17 7.03
C PHE A 109 -14.46 18.11 7.46
N THR A 110 -14.28 17.51 8.64
CA THR A 110 -15.25 16.59 9.24
C THR A 110 -16.12 17.26 10.30
N TYR A 111 -15.53 18.13 11.14
CA TYR A 111 -16.24 18.70 12.30
C TYR A 111 -16.50 20.20 12.22
N ILE A 112 -15.61 20.98 11.60
CA ILE A 112 -15.68 22.44 11.61
C ILE A 112 -16.42 22.95 10.38
N GLN A 113 -15.99 22.50 9.19
CA GLN A 113 -16.63 22.84 7.92
C GLN A 113 -16.87 21.57 7.12
N PRO A 114 -17.98 20.85 7.37
CA PRO A 114 -18.25 19.56 6.74
C PRO A 114 -18.27 19.66 5.21
N ASP A 115 -17.20 19.17 4.58
CA ASP A 115 -17.07 19.10 3.12
C ASP A 115 -16.49 17.75 2.70
N ASN A 116 -17.32 16.97 2.01
CA ASN A 116 -16.94 15.66 1.53
C ASN A 116 -15.91 15.73 0.40
N ASN A 117 -16.01 16.75 -0.46
CA ASN A 117 -15.17 16.90 -1.64
C ASN A 117 -13.74 17.23 -1.22
N SER A 118 -13.57 18.19 -0.30
CA SER A 118 -12.25 18.52 0.26
C SER A 118 -11.57 17.32 0.91
N ARG A 119 -12.29 16.50 1.69
CA ARG A 119 -11.72 15.27 2.30
C ARG A 119 -11.25 14.26 1.27
N ILE A 120 -12.04 14.05 0.21
CA ILE A 120 -11.68 13.16 -0.89
C ILE A 120 -10.41 13.66 -1.59
N ILE A 121 -10.32 14.96 -1.89
CA ILE A 121 -9.17 15.55 -2.55
C ILE A 121 -7.91 15.41 -1.68
N ILE A 122 -8.00 15.77 -0.39
CA ILE A 122 -6.89 15.64 0.57
C ILE A 122 -6.38 14.21 0.63
N PHE A 123 -7.28 13.24 0.78
CA PHE A 123 -6.89 11.83 0.87
C PHE A 123 -6.30 11.31 -0.45
N SER A 124 -6.90 11.66 -1.60
CA SER A 124 -6.38 11.29 -2.92
C SER A 124 -4.96 11.82 -3.15
N LEU A 125 -4.70 13.08 -2.80
CA LEU A 125 -3.37 13.68 -2.92
C LEU A 125 -2.36 13.02 -1.98
N ALA A 126 -2.76 12.72 -0.74
CA ALA A 126 -1.93 11.97 0.20
C ALA A 126 -1.57 10.59 -0.36
N TYR A 127 -2.56 9.85 -0.87
CA TYR A 127 -2.35 8.55 -1.50
C TYR A 127 -1.34 8.64 -2.64
N VAL A 128 -1.52 9.61 -3.55
CA VAL A 128 -0.61 9.83 -4.67
C VAL A 128 0.81 10.12 -4.20
N ALA A 129 0.98 10.99 -3.20
CA ALA A 129 2.29 11.34 -2.67
C ALA A 129 3.01 10.14 -2.02
N PHE A 130 2.33 9.41 -1.12
CA PHE A 130 2.93 8.27 -0.43
C PHE A 130 3.26 7.12 -1.40
N LYS A 131 2.32 6.76 -2.28
CA LYS A 131 2.51 5.64 -3.21
C LYS A 131 3.54 5.95 -4.30
N SER A 132 3.60 7.20 -4.77
CA SER A 132 4.68 7.65 -5.66
C SER A 132 6.04 7.57 -4.97
N SER A 133 6.11 7.92 -3.67
CA SER A 133 7.34 7.78 -2.88
C SER A 133 7.78 6.32 -2.75
N VAL A 134 6.84 5.38 -2.54
CA VAL A 134 7.13 3.93 -2.54
C VAL A 134 7.70 3.50 -3.89
N LEU A 135 7.05 3.87 -5.00
CA LEU A 135 7.55 3.55 -6.35
C LEU A 135 8.94 4.17 -6.60
N PHE A 136 9.15 5.42 -6.19
CA PHE A 136 10.42 6.10 -6.34
C PHE A 136 11.54 5.33 -5.64
N VAL A 137 11.33 4.91 -4.39
CA VAL A 137 12.30 4.10 -3.64
C VAL A 137 12.55 2.75 -4.32
N LEU A 138 11.50 2.09 -4.80
CA LEU A 138 11.60 0.81 -5.53
C LEU A 138 12.44 0.95 -6.81
N HIS A 139 12.21 2.00 -7.61
CA HIS A 139 12.94 2.24 -8.86
C HIS A 139 14.38 2.68 -8.63
N LEU A 140 14.65 3.46 -7.57
CA LEU A 140 16.00 3.86 -7.21
C LEU A 140 16.88 2.64 -6.87
N ASN A 141 16.27 1.56 -6.37
CA ASN A 141 16.96 0.33 -5.98
C ASN A 141 16.75 -0.83 -6.98
N ARG A 142 16.34 -0.53 -8.23
CA ARG A 142 16.02 -1.52 -9.27
C ARG A 142 17.19 -2.41 -9.70
N GLY A 143 18.43 -2.00 -9.42
CA GLY A 143 19.65 -2.77 -9.75
C GLY A 143 19.74 -4.16 -9.09
N LEU A 144 18.85 -4.48 -8.16
CA LEU A 144 18.85 -5.72 -7.38
C LEU A 144 18.10 -6.91 -8.03
N HIS A 145 17.85 -6.88 -9.35
CA HIS A 145 17.23 -7.99 -10.11
C HIS A 145 15.80 -8.43 -9.69
N PHE A 146 15.00 -7.56 -9.06
CA PHE A 146 13.62 -7.85 -8.62
C PHE A 146 12.56 -7.76 -9.74
N ARG A 147 12.57 -8.66 -10.73
CA ARG A 147 11.81 -8.48 -11.98
C ARG A 147 10.30 -8.70 -11.87
N VAL A 148 9.85 -9.67 -11.08
CA VAL A 148 8.41 -9.99 -10.98
C VAL A 148 7.74 -9.06 -9.99
N ALA A 149 8.34 -8.88 -8.80
CA ALA A 149 7.81 -7.98 -7.79
C ALA A 149 7.68 -6.54 -8.29
N MET A 150 8.70 -6.01 -8.99
CA MET A 150 8.65 -4.66 -9.55
C MET A 150 7.55 -4.48 -10.60
N ARG A 151 7.31 -5.48 -11.45
CA ARG A 151 6.22 -5.41 -12.44
C ARG A 151 4.86 -5.34 -11.75
N LEU A 152 4.65 -6.15 -10.71
CA LEU A 152 3.41 -6.14 -9.95
C LEU A 152 3.22 -4.81 -9.20
N PHE A 153 4.26 -4.27 -8.56
CA PHE A 153 4.20 -2.95 -7.90
C PHE A 153 3.91 -1.82 -8.89
N ASN A 154 4.57 -1.80 -10.06
CA ASN A 154 4.32 -0.79 -11.08
C ASN A 154 2.87 -0.85 -11.59
N ALA A 155 2.36 -2.05 -11.86
CA ALA A 155 0.98 -2.21 -12.32
C ALA A 155 -0.04 -1.78 -11.24
N THR A 156 0.14 -2.25 -10.01
CA THR A 156 -0.81 -2.03 -8.90
C THR A 156 -0.79 -0.59 -8.40
N ILE A 157 0.40 -0.05 -8.11
CA ILE A 157 0.52 1.34 -7.68
C ILE A 157 0.18 2.28 -8.84
N GLY A 158 0.64 1.99 -10.06
CA GLY A 158 0.30 2.78 -11.25
C GLY A 158 -1.21 2.89 -11.47
N LEU A 159 -1.93 1.76 -11.40
CA LEU A 159 -3.38 1.74 -11.45
C LEU A 159 -4.00 2.58 -10.31
N GLY A 160 -3.50 2.42 -9.08
CA GLY A 160 -3.96 3.22 -7.94
C GLY A 160 -3.74 4.72 -8.12
N LEU A 161 -2.60 5.14 -8.67
CA LEU A 161 -2.29 6.55 -8.95
C LEU A 161 -3.22 7.14 -10.00
N VAL A 162 -3.52 6.40 -11.06
CA VAL A 162 -4.49 6.82 -12.10
C VAL A 162 -5.87 6.98 -11.49
N VAL A 163 -6.33 5.97 -10.73
CA VAL A 163 -7.65 5.98 -10.10
C VAL A 163 -7.80 7.13 -9.09
N MET A 164 -6.79 7.37 -8.24
CA MET A 164 -6.87 8.42 -7.21
C MET A 164 -6.69 9.82 -7.77
N SER A 165 -5.85 10.00 -8.79
CA SER A 165 -5.72 11.27 -9.53
C SER A 165 -7.02 11.59 -10.25
N TYR A 166 -7.62 10.60 -10.92
CA TYR A 166 -8.91 10.75 -11.56
C TYR A 166 -10.00 11.08 -10.53
N ARG A 167 -10.03 10.37 -9.39
CA ARG A 167 -10.95 10.65 -8.28
C ARG A 167 -10.85 12.10 -7.79
N ALA A 168 -9.65 12.64 -7.66
CA ALA A 168 -9.46 14.04 -7.27
C ALA A 168 -10.01 14.99 -8.34
N ALA A 169 -9.71 14.73 -9.62
CA ALA A 169 -10.16 15.55 -10.75
C ALA A 169 -11.69 15.58 -10.87
N ILE A 170 -12.37 14.42 -10.80
CA ILE A 170 -13.84 14.34 -10.91
C ILE A 170 -14.53 15.06 -9.74
N THR A 171 -13.91 15.04 -8.56
CA THR A 171 -14.45 15.67 -7.35
C THR A 171 -14.33 17.19 -7.42
N TYR A 172 -13.31 17.70 -8.13
CA TYR A 172 -13.10 19.12 -8.33
C TYR A 172 -13.90 19.70 -9.50
N TYR A 173 -14.10 18.92 -10.57
CA TYR A 173 -14.83 19.32 -11.79
C TYR A 173 -16.08 18.45 -12.04
N PRO A 174 -17.09 18.49 -11.17
CA PRO A 174 -18.27 17.64 -11.29
C PRO A 174 -19.10 17.93 -12.56
N GLU A 175 -19.07 19.16 -13.06
CA GLU A 175 -19.88 19.63 -14.21
C GLU A 175 -19.41 19.11 -15.57
N TYR A 176 -18.18 18.59 -15.68
CA TYR A 176 -17.55 18.24 -16.96
C TYR A 176 -17.62 16.75 -17.32
N LEU A 177 -18.21 15.92 -16.48
CA LEU A 177 -18.30 14.47 -16.70
C LEU A 177 -19.73 14.06 -17.04
N GLY A 178 -19.87 13.37 -18.18
CA GLY A 178 -21.16 12.98 -18.76
C GLY A 178 -22.05 12.08 -17.88
N GLY A 179 -23.25 11.78 -18.39
CA GLY A 179 -24.44 11.37 -17.65
C GLY A 179 -24.33 10.39 -16.45
N ASP A 180 -25.26 10.56 -15.51
CA ASP A 180 -25.38 9.94 -14.18
C ASP A 180 -24.96 8.47 -14.02
N LYS A 181 -25.13 7.64 -15.07
CA LYS A 181 -24.77 6.22 -15.03
C LYS A 181 -23.26 6.01 -14.99
N ILE A 182 -22.50 6.79 -15.76
CA ILE A 182 -21.04 6.68 -15.86
C ILE A 182 -20.39 7.11 -14.54
N ILE A 183 -20.86 8.23 -13.97
CA ILE A 183 -20.43 8.74 -12.67
C ILE A 183 -20.64 7.71 -11.56
N LYS A 184 -21.83 7.08 -11.50
CA LYS A 184 -22.12 6.03 -10.51
C LYS A 184 -21.21 4.81 -10.66
N LEU A 185 -20.95 4.36 -11.88
CA LEU A 185 -20.04 3.25 -12.15
C LEU A 185 -18.61 3.56 -11.68
N ILE A 186 -18.13 4.77 -11.98
CA ILE A 186 -16.80 5.25 -11.56
C ILE A 186 -16.69 5.27 -10.04
N HIS A 187 -17.66 5.85 -9.33
CA HIS A 187 -17.62 5.89 -7.87
C HIS A 187 -17.59 4.49 -7.27
N GLN A 188 -18.34 3.53 -7.85
CA GLN A 188 -18.33 2.15 -7.40
C GLN A 188 -16.97 1.48 -7.62
N LEU A 189 -16.33 1.70 -8.79
CA LEU A 189 -14.99 1.17 -9.07
C LEU A 189 -13.95 1.76 -8.13
N VAL A 190 -13.98 3.08 -7.90
CA VAL A 190 -13.09 3.78 -6.98
C VAL A 190 -13.23 3.27 -5.54
N ALA A 191 -14.43 2.87 -5.13
CA ALA A 191 -14.68 2.30 -3.81
C ALA A 191 -14.21 0.84 -3.69
N GLY A 192 -14.34 0.02 -4.75
CA GLY A 192 -14.01 -1.41 -4.72
C GLY A 192 -12.55 -1.76 -5.06
N LEU A 193 -11.94 -1.04 -6.00
CA LEU A 193 -10.56 -1.29 -6.45
C LEU A 193 -9.50 -1.27 -5.34
N PRO A 194 -9.57 -0.39 -4.32
CA PRO A 194 -8.58 -0.36 -3.24
C PRO A 194 -8.41 -1.70 -2.51
N PHE A 195 -9.46 -2.52 -2.40
CA PHE A 195 -9.36 -3.85 -1.79
C PHE A 195 -8.47 -4.78 -2.61
N PHE A 196 -8.64 -4.79 -3.93
CA PHE A 196 -7.82 -5.58 -4.84
C PHE A 196 -6.38 -5.07 -4.90
N ILE A 197 -6.19 -3.75 -4.89
CA ILE A 197 -4.85 -3.13 -4.82
C ILE A 197 -4.16 -3.56 -3.52
N CYS A 198 -4.86 -3.55 -2.39
CA CYS A 198 -4.33 -4.00 -1.09
C CYS A 198 -3.84 -5.46 -1.16
N CYS A 199 -4.66 -6.39 -1.69
CA CYS A 199 -4.26 -7.79 -1.89
C CYS A 199 -3.04 -7.91 -2.81
N ALA A 200 -3.03 -7.18 -3.92
CA ALA A 200 -1.97 -7.26 -4.91
C ALA A 200 -0.65 -6.66 -4.41
N MET A 201 -0.71 -5.61 -3.58
CA MET A 201 0.47 -5.05 -2.90
C MET A 201 1.07 -6.02 -1.88
N LEU A 202 0.22 -6.73 -1.13
CA LEU A 202 0.67 -7.77 -0.19
C LEU A 202 1.44 -8.88 -0.93
N LEU A 203 0.87 -9.36 -2.04
CA LEU A 203 1.55 -10.33 -2.92
C LEU A 203 2.84 -9.76 -3.51
N GLY A 204 2.83 -8.50 -3.93
CA GLY A 204 4.02 -7.81 -4.44
C GLY A 204 5.16 -7.79 -3.44
N PHE A 205 4.87 -7.47 -2.18
CA PHE A 205 5.90 -7.45 -1.14
C PHE A 205 6.37 -8.86 -0.75
N PHE A 206 5.46 -9.84 -0.71
CA PHE A 206 5.83 -11.24 -0.50
C PHE A 206 6.79 -11.74 -1.60
N LEU A 207 6.49 -11.44 -2.86
CA LEU A 207 7.36 -11.76 -3.99
C LEU A 207 8.72 -11.05 -3.87
N LEU A 208 8.74 -9.81 -3.39
CA LEU A 208 9.98 -9.07 -3.16
C LEU A 208 10.87 -9.75 -2.11
N CYS A 209 10.28 -10.25 -1.02
CA CYS A 209 10.99 -11.02 -0.01
C CYS A 209 11.52 -12.34 -0.59
N ASN A 210 10.69 -13.06 -1.35
CA ASN A 210 11.09 -14.30 -2.00
C ASN A 210 12.24 -14.11 -3.01
N GLU A 211 12.15 -13.09 -3.87
CA GLU A 211 13.23 -12.76 -4.81
C GLU A 211 14.53 -12.40 -4.07
N ARG A 212 14.45 -11.71 -2.92
CA ARG A 212 15.62 -11.41 -2.08
C ARG A 212 16.26 -12.68 -1.52
N GLN A 213 15.44 -13.62 -1.02
CA GLN A 213 15.92 -14.91 -0.51
C GLN A 213 16.58 -15.73 -1.63
N LEU A 214 15.96 -15.80 -2.81
CA LEU A 214 16.53 -16.48 -3.98
C LEU A 214 17.88 -15.88 -4.39
N LEU A 215 18.02 -14.55 -4.33
CA LEU A 215 19.30 -13.89 -4.61
C LEU A 215 20.37 -14.23 -3.57
N SER A 216 20.01 -14.32 -2.28
CA SER A 216 20.97 -14.77 -1.26
C SER A 216 21.44 -16.21 -1.48
N ILE A 217 20.53 -17.12 -1.83
CA ILE A 217 20.87 -18.52 -2.12
C ILE A 217 21.81 -18.63 -3.32
N LYS A 218 21.53 -17.91 -4.40
CA LYS A 218 22.40 -17.88 -5.59
C LYS A 218 23.80 -17.36 -5.27
N LYS A 219 23.92 -16.31 -4.45
CA LYS A 219 25.21 -15.77 -4.00
C LYS A 219 25.98 -16.80 -3.17
N LEU A 220 25.32 -17.46 -2.22
CA LEU A 220 25.94 -18.51 -1.40
C LEU A 220 26.41 -19.70 -2.23
N GLN A 221 25.62 -20.12 -3.22
CA GLN A 221 26.00 -21.20 -4.14
C GLN A 221 27.24 -20.83 -4.96
N GLN A 222 27.31 -19.59 -5.48
CA GLN A 222 28.49 -19.10 -6.22
C GLN A 222 29.74 -19.08 -5.34
N LEU A 223 29.61 -18.62 -4.10
CA LEU A 223 30.73 -18.60 -3.14
C LEU A 223 31.20 -20.02 -2.80
N ALA A 224 30.29 -20.97 -2.62
CA ALA A 224 30.63 -22.37 -2.35
C ALA A 224 31.38 -23.01 -3.54
N LEU A 225 30.96 -22.73 -4.78
CA LEU A 225 31.65 -23.20 -5.98
C LEU A 225 33.07 -22.61 -6.09
N GLN A 226 33.22 -21.30 -5.86
CA GLN A 226 34.54 -20.66 -5.83
C GLN A 226 35.46 -21.24 -4.74
N GLN A 227 34.93 -21.54 -3.56
CA GLN A 227 35.70 -22.19 -2.49
C GLN A 227 36.13 -23.62 -2.85
N ALA A 228 35.28 -24.37 -3.54
CA ALA A 228 35.61 -25.71 -4.01
C ALA A 228 36.72 -25.69 -5.09
N GLU A 229 36.63 -24.76 -6.05
CA GLU A 229 37.68 -24.55 -7.06
C GLU A 229 39.01 -24.13 -6.42
N ASN A 230 38.98 -23.18 -5.48
CA ASN A 230 40.18 -22.76 -4.76
C ASN A 230 40.83 -23.93 -4.00
N LYS A 231 40.06 -24.74 -3.27
CA LYS A 231 40.60 -25.92 -2.57
C LYS A 231 41.24 -26.93 -3.52
N LYS A 232 40.63 -27.16 -4.69
CA LYS A 232 41.20 -28.06 -5.71
C LYS A 232 42.56 -27.56 -6.20
N ASN A 233 42.70 -26.25 -6.40
CA ASN A 233 43.97 -25.64 -6.82
C ASN A 233 45.06 -25.78 -5.76
N TYR A 234 44.74 -25.74 -4.47
CA TYR A 234 45.71 -25.96 -3.39
C TYR A 234 46.11 -27.43 -3.17
N SER A 235 45.26 -28.39 -3.55
CA SER A 235 45.58 -29.83 -3.42
C SER A 235 46.47 -30.39 -4.53
N HIS A 236 46.79 -29.59 -5.55
CA HIS A 236 47.67 -29.97 -6.67
C HIS A 236 49.11 -29.44 -6.55
N PHE A 237 49.45 -28.78 -5.42
CA PHE A 237 50.81 -28.42 -5.03
C PHE A 237 51.25 -29.27 -3.83
#